data_AF-A0AA38UMY7-F1
#
_entry.id   AF-A0AA38UMY7-F1
#
_cell.length_a   1.000
_cell.length_b   1.000
_cell.length_c   1.000
_cell.angle_alpha   90.00
_cell.angle_beta   90.00
_cell.angle_gamma   90.00
#
_symmetry.space_group_name_H-M   'P 1'
#
loop_
_entity.id
_entity.type
_entity.pdbx_description
1 polymer ?
#
loop_
_entity_poly.entity_id
_entity_poly.type
_entity_poly.pdbx_seq_one_letter_code
_entity_poly.pdbx_strand_id
1 'polypeptide(L)'
;MSSNSALIEEEQCDDSNRSGILRPNESPYSNLQNIPIVDDISRIRHRPFKGTHIRGPVLTPSTNVTRESENKGYESDAVVDDIRDTPVPSSGNTLAPTSSLLSPIVINSHSQRTSQHSSKDSPSTFASPLTYIKPADAVDSLTIPCIPLTTHIRFCLCGELFSYDLNNLLSDPREIIELLKCTGSERGNWMMVGAFYRRRGNVHAAIAVIESMLEVMTQRGISDNELKPAYLLLSGCETDLSKLTRRDEESIADQHQRKAQSWLQKVYGAMKDAPAHQSDDNDHPSSLPPKIGETTRSSTASSDEDLRRELQSLRDRLNHQVGLLTEVRSAKRKLEQSYNQERATRRKLEREIQSLKAGWGGERRR
;
A
#
# COMPACT_ATOMS: atom_id res chain seq x y z
N MET A 1 72.12 -29.36 -30.87
CA MET A 1 71.71 -28.05 -31.41
C MET A 1 70.43 -27.68 -30.69
N SER A 2 70.30 -26.69 -29.82
CA SER A 2 71.19 -25.68 -29.23
C SER A 2 70.42 -25.20 -27.98
N SER A 3 70.92 -25.44 -26.76
CA SER A 3 71.47 -24.41 -25.85
C SER A 3 70.52 -23.23 -25.58
N ASN A 4 69.97 -23.12 -24.36
CA ASN A 4 70.45 -22.11 -23.41
C ASN A 4 69.84 -22.26 -22.00
N SER A 5 70.77 -22.34 -21.04
CA SER A 5 70.61 -22.21 -19.59
C SER A 5 70.70 -20.74 -19.17
N ALA A 6 69.97 -20.37 -18.12
CA ALA A 6 70.24 -19.31 -17.12
C ALA A 6 69.13 -19.46 -16.05
N LEU A 7 69.32 -19.91 -14.80
CA LEU A 7 70.20 -19.47 -13.71
C LEU A 7 70.22 -17.95 -13.56
N ILE A 8 69.49 -17.45 -12.54
CA ILE A 8 69.84 -16.29 -11.68
C ILE A 8 68.86 -16.22 -10.49
N GLU A 9 69.46 -16.41 -9.32
CA GLU A 9 69.35 -15.71 -8.02
C GLU A 9 68.02 -15.64 -7.23
N GLU A 10 68.14 -16.23 -6.04
CA GLU A 10 67.43 -15.87 -4.80
C GLU A 10 67.55 -14.38 -4.51
N GLU A 11 66.43 -13.72 -4.28
CA GLU A 11 66.41 -12.49 -3.49
C GLU A 11 65.25 -12.56 -2.49
N GLN A 12 65.64 -12.77 -1.25
CA GLN A 12 64.79 -12.81 -0.07
C GLN A 12 64.68 -11.37 0.47
N CYS A 13 63.57 -10.71 0.17
CA CYS A 13 63.20 -9.45 0.81
C CYS A 13 62.08 -9.70 1.81
N ASP A 14 62.47 -9.69 3.08
CA ASP A 14 61.63 -9.28 4.20
C ASP A 14 61.10 -7.87 3.92
N ASP A 15 59.78 -7.72 3.82
CA ASP A 15 59.11 -6.44 4.03
C ASP A 15 57.83 -6.67 4.85
N SER A 16 58.05 -6.57 6.15
CA SER A 16 57.01 -6.28 7.13
C SER A 16 56.43 -4.89 6.85
N ASN A 17 55.13 -4.70 7.10
CA ASN A 17 54.34 -3.47 6.99
C ASN A 17 53.81 -3.08 5.60
N ARG A 18 52.59 -3.55 5.30
CA ARG A 18 51.61 -2.74 4.55
C ARG A 18 50.18 -3.01 5.02
N SER A 19 49.70 -2.10 5.86
CA SER A 19 48.33 -1.56 5.90
C SER A 19 47.24 -2.43 5.25
N GLY A 20 46.40 -3.02 6.11
CA GLY A 20 45.16 -3.68 5.72
C GLY A 20 44.23 -2.76 4.95
N ILE A 21 44.16 -2.98 3.64
CA ILE A 21 43.08 -2.48 2.78
C ILE A 21 41.88 -3.39 3.04
N LEU A 22 40.90 -2.87 3.76
CA LEU A 22 39.57 -3.47 3.91
C LEU A 22 38.95 -3.67 2.54
N ARG A 23 38.79 -4.95 2.14
CA ARG A 23 37.94 -5.33 1.01
C ARG A 23 36.49 -4.91 1.31
N PRO A 24 35.75 -4.31 0.36
CA PRO A 24 34.32 -4.11 0.53
C PRO A 24 33.64 -5.48 0.57
N ASN A 25 32.79 -5.69 1.58
CA ASN A 25 31.90 -6.83 1.69
C ASN A 25 31.18 -7.09 0.35
N GLU A 26 31.41 -8.27 -0.22
CA GLU A 26 30.58 -8.79 -1.28
C GLU A 26 29.14 -8.94 -0.76
N SER A 27 28.23 -8.26 -1.44
CA SER A 27 26.78 -8.30 -1.20
C SER A 27 26.24 -9.72 -1.43
N PRO A 28 25.46 -10.30 -0.50
CA PRO A 28 24.93 -11.66 -0.64
C PRO A 28 23.71 -11.79 -1.58
N TYR A 29 23.43 -10.81 -2.47
CA TYR A 29 22.17 -10.76 -3.23
C TYR A 29 22.22 -11.23 -4.69
N SER A 30 23.32 -11.82 -5.15
CA SER A 30 23.52 -12.18 -6.57
C SER A 30 22.79 -13.44 -7.08
N ASN A 31 21.87 -14.06 -6.31
CA ASN A 31 21.34 -15.41 -6.63
C ASN A 31 19.80 -15.49 -6.74
N LEU A 32 19.15 -14.49 -7.35
CA LEU A 32 17.69 -14.51 -7.62
C LEU A 32 17.32 -14.85 -9.09
N GLN A 33 18.26 -15.32 -9.92
CA GLN A 33 17.99 -15.61 -11.33
C GLN A 33 17.30 -16.95 -11.63
N ASN A 34 16.94 -17.76 -10.62
CA ASN A 34 16.30 -19.07 -10.83
C ASN A 34 15.05 -19.26 -9.97
N ILE A 35 14.01 -18.45 -10.18
CA ILE A 35 12.66 -18.78 -9.70
C ILE A 35 11.92 -19.45 -10.86
N PRO A 36 11.51 -20.73 -10.74
CA PRO A 36 10.69 -21.36 -11.77
C PRO A 36 9.36 -20.59 -11.89
N ILE A 37 9.05 -20.18 -13.11
CA ILE A 37 7.76 -19.59 -13.49
C ILE A 37 6.72 -20.71 -13.33
N VAL A 38 6.01 -20.71 -12.22
CA VAL A 38 4.79 -21.52 -12.06
C VAL A 38 3.68 -20.72 -12.72
N ASP A 39 3.51 -20.92 -14.01
CA ASP A 39 2.26 -20.57 -14.68
C ASP A 39 1.15 -21.47 -14.12
N ASP A 40 -0.01 -20.86 -13.89
CA ASP A 40 -1.32 -21.50 -13.65
C ASP A 40 -1.79 -21.68 -12.19
N ILE A 41 -2.25 -20.58 -11.59
CA ILE A 41 -3.31 -20.61 -10.56
C ILE A 41 -4.38 -19.56 -10.91
N SER A 42 -4.95 -19.66 -12.11
CA SER A 42 -6.15 -18.89 -12.49
C SER A 42 -7.41 -19.73 -12.32
N ARG A 43 -7.69 -20.18 -11.09
CA ARG A 43 -8.99 -20.82 -10.77
C ARG A 43 -9.48 -20.59 -9.34
N ILE A 44 -9.38 -19.36 -8.85
CA ILE A 44 -10.14 -18.95 -7.66
C ILE A 44 -11.59 -18.70 -8.08
N ARG A 45 -12.42 -19.75 -7.96
CA ARG A 45 -13.87 -19.65 -8.07
C ARG A 45 -14.40 -18.67 -7.02
N HIS A 46 -14.97 -17.56 -7.44
CA HIS A 46 -15.87 -16.75 -6.62
C HIS A 46 -17.03 -17.63 -6.15
N ARG A 47 -17.00 -18.08 -4.89
CA ARG A 47 -18.21 -18.62 -4.25
C ARG A 47 -19.06 -17.45 -3.76
N PRO A 48 -20.35 -17.39 -4.12
CA PRO A 48 -21.26 -16.40 -3.57
C PRO A 48 -21.48 -16.68 -2.08
N PHE A 49 -21.31 -15.63 -1.28
CA PHE A 49 -21.57 -15.58 0.14
C PHE A 49 -23.07 -15.83 0.37
N LYS A 50 -23.46 -17.07 0.74
CA LYS A 50 -24.84 -17.36 1.15
C LYS A 50 -25.08 -16.75 2.53
N GLY A 51 -25.95 -15.75 2.57
CA GLY A 51 -26.43 -15.14 3.80
C GLY A 51 -27.06 -16.18 4.73
N THR A 52 -26.67 -16.13 5.99
CA THR A 52 -27.30 -16.85 7.09
C THR A 52 -28.70 -16.29 7.30
N HIS A 53 -29.71 -16.99 6.78
CA HIS A 53 -31.10 -16.76 7.14
C HIS A 53 -31.33 -17.13 8.60
N ILE A 54 -31.84 -16.16 9.35
CA ILE A 54 -32.40 -16.30 10.69
C ILE A 54 -33.58 -17.31 10.62
N ARG A 55 -33.49 -18.35 11.44
CA ARG A 55 -34.45 -19.45 11.57
C ARG A 55 -35.66 -18.96 12.40
N GLY A 56 -36.85 -18.94 11.80
CA GLY A 56 -38.13 -18.95 12.51
C GLY A 56 -38.72 -20.37 12.50
N PRO A 57 -39.49 -20.79 13.51
CA PRO A 57 -40.03 -22.14 13.60
C PRO A 57 -41.34 -22.22 12.81
N VAL A 58 -41.42 -23.13 11.82
CA VAL A 58 -42.70 -23.53 11.22
C VAL A 58 -42.71 -25.05 11.07
N LEU A 59 -43.88 -25.58 11.40
CA LEU A 59 -44.26 -26.97 11.60
C LEU A 59 -44.17 -27.81 10.31
N THR A 60 -43.92 -29.09 10.55
CA THR A 60 -44.16 -30.32 9.74
C THR A 60 -45.38 -30.24 8.79
N PRO A 61 -45.43 -31.00 7.66
CA PRO A 61 -45.43 -32.47 7.71
C PRO A 61 -44.69 -33.25 6.60
N SER A 62 -44.48 -34.52 6.95
CA SER A 62 -44.02 -35.66 6.16
C SER A 62 -44.64 -35.81 4.77
N THR A 63 -43.88 -36.37 3.84
CA THR A 63 -44.16 -37.70 3.26
C THR A 63 -42.96 -38.21 2.43
N ASN A 64 -42.72 -39.51 2.59
CA ASN A 64 -41.68 -40.33 1.95
C ASN A 64 -41.97 -40.59 0.46
N VAL A 65 -40.95 -40.78 -0.37
CA VAL A 65 -40.82 -41.79 -1.46
C VAL A 65 -39.31 -41.83 -1.86
N THR A 66 -38.52 -42.81 -1.42
CA THR A 66 -38.14 -44.09 -2.08
C THR A 66 -37.24 -43.96 -3.33
N ARG A 67 -35.96 -44.40 -3.18
CA ARG A 67 -35.11 -45.29 -4.03
C ARG A 67 -35.08 -45.01 -5.56
N GLU A 68 -33.94 -44.87 -6.23
CA GLU A 68 -32.95 -45.89 -6.66
C GLU A 68 -31.66 -45.14 -7.09
N SER A 69 -30.45 -45.48 -6.61
CA SER A 69 -29.51 -46.49 -7.15
C SER A 69 -29.33 -46.43 -8.66
N GLU A 70 -28.25 -45.79 -9.14
CA GLU A 70 -27.48 -46.37 -10.25
C GLU A 70 -26.02 -45.89 -10.24
N ASN A 71 -25.17 -46.88 -10.11
CA ASN A 71 -23.73 -46.87 -10.01
C ASN A 71 -23.21 -47.31 -11.39
N LYS A 72 -22.47 -46.46 -12.10
CA LYS A 72 -21.70 -46.89 -13.29
C LYS A 72 -20.34 -46.20 -13.28
N GLY A 73 -19.33 -46.98 -12.91
CA GLY A 73 -17.94 -46.71 -13.25
C GLY A 73 -17.73 -46.88 -14.75
N TYR A 74 -16.74 -46.15 -15.26
CA TYR A 74 -16.11 -46.42 -16.54
C TYR A 74 -14.61 -46.42 -16.31
N GLU A 75 -14.07 -47.63 -16.37
CA GLU A 75 -12.66 -47.96 -16.56
C GLU A 75 -12.33 -47.89 -18.06
N SER A 76 -11.10 -47.46 -18.34
CA SER A 76 -10.24 -47.86 -19.47
C SER A 76 -10.67 -47.51 -20.90
N ASP A 77 -9.86 -46.74 -21.63
CA ASP A 77 -8.80 -47.36 -22.44
C ASP A 77 -7.93 -46.34 -23.18
N ALA A 78 -6.65 -46.71 -23.30
CA ALA A 78 -5.64 -46.05 -24.09
C ALA A 78 -5.91 -46.27 -25.59
N VAL A 79 -5.84 -45.20 -26.38
CA VAL A 79 -5.64 -45.30 -27.83
C VAL A 79 -4.46 -44.40 -28.20
N VAL A 80 -3.39 -45.08 -28.60
CA VAL A 80 -2.30 -44.56 -29.40
C VAL A 80 -2.88 -44.32 -30.80
N ASP A 81 -2.85 -43.08 -31.28
CA ASP A 81 -2.90 -42.83 -32.71
C ASP A 81 -1.88 -41.75 -33.08
N ASP A 82 -0.95 -42.24 -33.89
CA ASP A 82 0.01 -41.58 -34.77
C ASP A 82 -0.76 -40.76 -35.83
N ILE A 83 -0.02 -40.02 -36.67
CA ILE A 83 -0.42 -39.41 -37.97
C ILE A 83 -0.50 -37.86 -38.02
N ARG A 84 0.61 -37.32 -38.55
CA ARG A 84 0.78 -36.28 -39.60
C ARG A 84 0.84 -34.79 -39.24
N ASP A 85 2.06 -34.28 -39.37
CA ASP A 85 2.48 -33.21 -40.29
C ASP A 85 1.35 -32.37 -40.92
N THR A 86 1.19 -31.16 -40.40
CA THR A 86 0.40 -30.10 -41.03
C THR A 86 1.35 -28.97 -41.46
N PRO A 87 1.39 -28.59 -42.74
CA PRO A 87 2.31 -27.57 -43.23
C PRO A 87 1.87 -26.16 -42.84
N VAL A 88 2.86 -25.39 -42.41
CA VAL A 88 2.80 -23.95 -42.10
C VAL A 88 2.48 -23.14 -43.38
N PRO A 89 1.41 -22.33 -43.41
CA PRO A 89 1.29 -21.28 -44.41
C PRO A 89 2.06 -20.04 -43.94
N SER A 90 3.25 -19.86 -44.50
CA SER A 90 3.99 -18.61 -44.52
C SER A 90 3.24 -17.60 -45.40
N SER A 91 2.65 -16.59 -44.78
CA SER A 91 2.17 -15.39 -45.47
C SER A 91 2.71 -14.16 -44.75
N GLY A 92 3.78 -13.60 -45.31
CA GLY A 92 4.21 -12.25 -44.99
C GLY A 92 3.16 -11.26 -45.43
N ASN A 93 2.90 -10.26 -44.59
CA ASN A 93 2.35 -8.99 -45.03
C ASN A 93 3.04 -7.85 -44.29
N THR A 94 3.43 -6.90 -45.13
CA THR A 94 4.30 -5.77 -44.93
C THR A 94 3.41 -4.53 -44.80
N LEU A 95 3.78 -3.61 -43.92
CA LEU A 95 3.36 -2.19 -43.82
C LEU A 95 1.91 -1.86 -43.39
N ALA A 96 1.78 -1.26 -42.19
CA ALA A 96 1.20 0.08 -41.99
C ALA A 96 1.32 0.50 -40.51
N PRO A 97 2.00 1.62 -40.18
CA PRO A 97 1.87 2.24 -38.85
C PRO A 97 0.66 3.19 -38.89
N THR A 98 -0.48 2.75 -38.35
CA THR A 98 -1.59 3.66 -38.08
C THR A 98 -1.35 4.37 -36.75
N SER A 99 -0.59 5.47 -36.81
CA SER A 99 -0.49 6.47 -35.75
C SER A 99 -1.77 7.31 -35.75
N SER A 100 -2.63 7.15 -34.74
CA SER A 100 -3.87 7.91 -34.50
C SER A 100 -4.46 7.39 -33.17
N LEU A 101 -4.83 8.13 -32.12
CA LEU A 101 -5.01 9.55 -31.82
C LEU A 101 -4.96 9.64 -30.27
N LEU A 102 -3.93 10.27 -29.70
CA LEU A 102 -3.98 10.74 -28.32
C LEU A 102 -4.12 12.26 -28.38
N SER A 103 -5.36 12.74 -28.18
CA SER A 103 -5.65 14.16 -28.06
C SER A 103 -5.15 14.64 -26.68
N PRO A 104 -4.24 15.62 -26.60
CA PRO A 104 -3.83 16.20 -25.34
C PRO A 104 -4.98 17.05 -24.77
N ILE A 105 -5.42 16.74 -23.54
CA ILE A 105 -6.30 17.61 -22.76
C ILE A 105 -5.44 18.76 -22.23
N VAL A 106 -5.47 19.89 -22.95
CA VAL A 106 -4.83 21.14 -22.53
C VAL A 106 -5.65 21.75 -21.38
N ILE A 107 -5.12 21.69 -20.16
CA ILE A 107 -5.71 22.41 -19.01
C ILE A 107 -5.14 23.83 -19.00
N ASN A 108 -5.97 24.77 -19.46
CA ASN A 108 -5.72 26.19 -19.46
C ASN A 108 -5.55 26.71 -18.02
N SER A 109 -4.32 27.07 -17.64
CA SER A 109 -3.99 27.64 -16.34
C SER A 109 -4.06 29.16 -16.40
N HIS A 110 -5.24 29.71 -16.12
CA HIS A 110 -5.42 31.15 -15.95
C HIS A 110 -4.90 31.57 -14.56
N SER A 111 -3.69 32.09 -14.56
CA SER A 111 -3.06 32.77 -13.43
C SER A 111 -3.49 34.23 -13.43
N GLN A 112 -4.16 34.68 -12.37
CA GLN A 112 -4.28 36.12 -12.09
C GLN A 112 -3.55 36.44 -10.78
N ARG A 113 -2.36 37.02 -10.96
CA ARG A 113 -1.73 37.95 -10.04
C ARG A 113 -2.58 39.21 -9.96
N THR A 114 -2.87 39.70 -8.76
CA THR A 114 -2.93 41.14 -8.51
C THR A 114 -2.22 41.50 -7.20
N SER A 115 -1.38 42.52 -7.36
CA SER A 115 -0.46 43.24 -6.50
C SER A 115 -1.09 43.92 -5.27
N GLN A 116 -0.36 43.94 -4.14
CA GLN A 116 0.28 45.11 -3.50
C GLN A 116 -0.64 46.21 -2.95
N HIS A 117 -0.49 46.50 -1.64
CA HIS A 117 -0.40 47.85 -1.03
C HIS A 117 0.13 47.61 0.41
N SER A 118 1.29 48.14 0.80
CA SER A 118 1.64 49.53 1.14
C SER A 118 1.74 49.68 2.66
N SER A 119 2.98 49.94 3.08
CA SER A 119 3.51 50.26 4.40
C SER A 119 2.81 51.40 5.15
N LYS A 120 2.79 51.33 6.49
CA LYS A 120 3.05 52.46 7.40
C LYS A 120 3.19 52.01 8.86
N ASP A 121 4.36 52.27 9.42
CA ASP A 121 4.69 52.23 10.85
C ASP A 121 4.02 53.38 11.60
N SER A 122 3.61 53.14 12.86
CA SER A 122 3.83 54.01 14.03
C SER A 122 3.26 53.39 15.31
N PRO A 123 3.85 53.70 16.49
CA PRO A 123 3.61 53.00 17.75
C PRO A 123 2.53 53.70 18.59
N SER A 124 1.64 52.93 19.20
CA SER A 124 0.73 53.46 20.21
C SER A 124 0.32 52.35 21.17
N THR A 125 0.92 52.40 22.36
CA THR A 125 0.26 52.19 23.66
C THR A 125 -1.25 52.15 23.55
N PHE A 126 -1.92 51.05 23.92
CA PHE A 126 -3.27 51.08 24.51
C PHE A 126 -3.61 49.70 25.09
N ALA A 127 -3.97 49.73 26.38
CA ALA A 127 -4.78 48.72 27.02
C ALA A 127 -6.01 48.43 26.13
N SER A 128 -6.26 47.17 25.81
CA SER A 128 -7.46 46.78 25.07
C SER A 128 -8.52 46.20 26.01
N PRO A 129 -9.74 46.74 25.97
CA PRO A 129 -10.87 46.27 26.73
C PRO A 129 -11.40 44.97 26.12
N LEU A 130 -11.89 44.11 27.00
CA LEU A 130 -12.57 42.85 26.72
C LEU A 130 -13.83 43.14 25.90
N THR A 131 -13.69 43.23 24.58
CA THR A 131 -14.81 43.31 23.65
C THR A 131 -15.24 41.88 23.33
N TYR A 132 -16.41 41.54 23.84
CA TYR A 132 -17.14 40.32 23.54
C TYR A 132 -17.43 40.29 22.03
N ILE A 133 -16.60 39.54 21.30
CA ILE A 133 -16.82 39.23 19.89
C ILE A 133 -17.98 38.22 19.85
N LYS A 134 -19.13 38.71 19.43
CA LYS A 134 -20.30 37.92 19.07
C LYS A 134 -19.88 36.94 17.95
N PRO A 135 -20.05 35.62 18.10
CA PRO A 135 -19.70 34.66 17.06
C PRO A 135 -20.77 34.72 15.96
N ALA A 136 -20.65 35.72 15.09
CA ALA A 136 -21.25 35.70 13.77
C ALA A 136 -20.28 34.96 12.85
N ASP A 137 -20.76 33.89 12.24
CA ASP A 137 -20.28 33.35 10.96
C ASP A 137 -18.76 33.18 10.80
N ALA A 138 -18.08 32.40 11.67
CA ALA A 138 -16.78 31.80 11.36
C ALA A 138 -16.30 30.91 12.52
N VAL A 139 -16.32 29.58 12.33
CA VAL A 139 -15.13 28.70 12.31
C VAL A 139 -15.62 27.28 12.01
N ASP A 140 -16.07 27.11 10.77
CA ASP A 140 -16.44 25.82 10.20
C ASP A 140 -15.22 24.89 10.07
N SER A 141 -15.46 23.62 10.42
CA SER A 141 -14.91 22.44 9.71
C SER A 141 -13.39 22.17 9.76
N LEU A 142 -12.90 21.53 10.84
CA LEU A 142 -11.71 20.66 10.75
C LEU A 142 -12.15 19.21 10.45
N THR A 143 -12.64 19.01 9.23
CA THR A 143 -12.69 17.69 8.61
C THR A 143 -11.27 17.13 8.56
N ILE A 144 -10.99 15.95 9.13
CA ILE A 144 -9.82 15.18 8.65
C ILE A 144 -10.28 14.67 7.29
N PRO A 145 -9.78 15.26 6.19
CA PRO A 145 -10.24 14.90 4.87
C PRO A 145 -9.95 13.41 4.68
N CYS A 146 -10.99 12.62 4.45
CA CYS A 146 -10.83 11.30 3.86
C CYS A 146 -10.27 11.58 2.48
N ILE A 147 -8.93 11.52 2.35
CA ILE A 147 -8.25 11.82 1.11
C ILE A 147 -8.81 10.80 0.11
N PRO A 148 -9.58 11.24 -0.90
CA PRO A 148 -10.13 10.31 -1.88
C PRO A 148 -8.95 9.53 -2.43
N LEU A 149 -9.04 8.19 -2.42
CA LEU A 149 -7.99 7.35 -2.98
C LEU A 149 -7.90 7.72 -4.45
N THR A 150 -6.89 8.51 -4.79
CA THR A 150 -6.66 8.94 -6.16
C THR A 150 -6.37 7.69 -6.97
N THR A 151 -7.28 7.34 -7.86
CA THR A 151 -7.07 6.24 -8.81
C THR A 151 -6.10 6.64 -9.92
N HIS A 152 -5.54 7.85 -9.87
CA HIS A 152 -4.65 8.36 -10.90
C HIS A 152 -3.32 8.76 -10.28
N ILE A 153 -2.23 8.39 -10.92
CA ILE A 153 -0.88 8.86 -10.59
C ILE A 153 -0.40 9.78 -11.70
N ARG A 154 0.27 10.86 -11.33
CA ARG A 154 0.89 11.78 -12.28
C ARG A 154 2.36 11.46 -12.43
N PHE A 155 2.80 11.38 -13.67
CA PHE A 155 4.18 11.15 -14.07
C PHE A 155 4.70 12.32 -14.90
N CYS A 156 6.01 12.50 -14.92
CA CYS A 156 6.69 13.46 -15.78
C CYS A 156 7.72 12.70 -16.63
N LEU A 157 7.64 12.83 -17.95
CA LEU A 157 8.61 12.27 -18.90
C LEU A 157 8.99 13.36 -19.88
N CYS A 158 10.28 13.70 -19.97
CA CYS A 158 10.78 14.76 -20.85
C CYS A 158 10.11 16.13 -20.64
N GLY A 159 9.66 16.43 -19.41
CA GLY A 159 8.96 17.68 -19.08
C GLY A 159 7.46 17.68 -19.35
N GLU A 160 6.92 16.61 -19.93
CA GLU A 160 5.48 16.43 -20.13
C GLU A 160 4.86 15.67 -18.96
N LEU A 161 3.81 16.26 -18.39
CA LEU A 161 3.02 15.66 -17.33
C LEU A 161 1.89 14.82 -17.92
N PHE A 162 1.83 13.55 -17.57
CA PHE A 162 0.71 12.68 -17.94
C PHE A 162 0.13 11.98 -16.72
N SER A 163 -1.12 11.55 -16.85
CA SER A 163 -1.86 10.88 -15.79
C SER A 163 -2.08 9.42 -16.17
N TYR A 164 -1.75 8.51 -15.25
CA TYR A 164 -1.94 7.08 -15.42
C TYR A 164 -3.05 6.59 -14.50
N ASP A 165 -4.06 5.92 -15.07
CA ASP A 165 -5.16 5.34 -14.29
C ASP A 165 -4.74 3.99 -13.70
N LEU A 166 -4.80 3.90 -12.37
CA LEU A 166 -4.45 2.71 -11.62
C LEU A 166 -5.39 1.55 -11.89
N ASN A 167 -6.64 1.81 -12.27
CA ASN A 167 -7.59 0.74 -12.58
C ASN A 167 -7.12 -0.11 -13.78
N ASN A 168 -6.31 0.47 -14.66
CA ASN A 168 -5.76 -0.15 -15.85
C ASN A 168 -4.40 -0.84 -15.60
N LEU A 169 -3.93 -0.96 -14.34
CA LEU A 169 -2.73 -1.76 -14.06
C LEU A 169 -2.96 -3.23 -14.43
N LEU A 170 -1.99 -3.77 -15.15
CA LEU A 170 -1.87 -5.19 -15.43
C LEU A 170 -1.52 -5.97 -14.17
N SER A 171 -1.80 -7.28 -14.18
CA SER A 171 -1.42 -8.18 -13.08
C SER A 171 0.10 -8.35 -12.95
N ASP A 172 0.82 -8.29 -14.07
CA ASP A 172 2.29 -8.28 -14.07
C ASP A 172 2.81 -6.86 -13.74
N PRO A 173 3.62 -6.68 -12.69
CA PRO A 173 4.15 -5.37 -12.31
C PRO A 173 5.30 -4.86 -13.19
N ARG A 174 5.86 -5.66 -14.11
CA ARG A 174 7.08 -5.28 -14.85
C ARG A 174 6.94 -3.96 -15.62
N GLU A 175 5.86 -3.81 -16.40
CA GLU A 175 5.64 -2.60 -17.21
C GLU A 175 5.55 -1.33 -16.34
N ILE A 176 4.83 -1.40 -15.22
CA ILE A 176 4.69 -0.24 -14.33
C ILE A 176 5.99 0.04 -13.57
N ILE A 177 6.77 -0.99 -13.21
CA ILE A 177 8.10 -0.82 -12.62
C ILE A 177 9.04 -0.11 -13.60
N GLU A 178 9.07 -0.54 -14.86
CA GLU A 178 9.86 0.12 -15.91
C GLU A 178 9.44 1.57 -16.11
N LEU A 179 8.13 1.83 -16.19
CA LEU A 179 7.60 3.19 -16.27
C LEU A 179 8.03 4.06 -15.08
N LEU A 180 7.94 3.53 -13.86
CA LEU A 180 8.35 4.22 -12.64
C LEU A 180 9.87 4.50 -12.62
N LYS A 181 10.70 3.57 -13.11
CA LYS A 181 12.15 3.75 -13.27
C LYS A 181 12.46 4.83 -14.31
N CYS A 182 11.90 4.73 -15.52
CA CYS A 182 12.14 5.65 -16.64
C CYS A 182 11.70 7.08 -16.34
N THR A 183 10.58 7.26 -15.64
CA THR A 183 10.09 8.59 -15.23
C THR A 183 10.82 9.17 -14.02
N GLY A 184 11.76 8.41 -13.44
CA GLY A 184 12.47 8.80 -12.24
C GLY A 184 11.55 9.02 -11.03
N SER A 185 10.39 8.36 -11.01
CA SER A 185 9.27 8.66 -10.12
C SER A 185 9.65 8.76 -8.64
N GLU A 186 9.01 9.70 -7.95
CA GLU A 186 9.15 9.91 -6.52
C GLU A 186 8.63 8.72 -5.71
N ARG A 187 9.18 8.53 -4.50
CA ARG A 187 8.78 7.49 -3.54
C ARG A 187 7.26 7.40 -3.35
N GLY A 188 6.54 8.52 -3.31
CA GLY A 188 5.09 8.55 -3.14
C GLY A 188 4.35 7.76 -4.23
N ASN A 189 4.78 7.89 -5.49
CA ASN A 189 4.16 7.20 -6.63
C ASN A 189 4.36 5.68 -6.53
N TRP A 190 5.57 5.23 -6.21
CA TRP A 190 5.86 3.82 -5.96
C TRP A 190 5.00 3.24 -4.84
N MET A 191 4.87 3.96 -3.72
CA MET A 191 4.05 3.55 -2.58
C MET A 191 2.56 3.44 -2.95
N MET A 192 2.04 4.38 -3.75
CA MET A 192 0.66 4.31 -4.22
C MET A 192 0.40 3.07 -5.09
N VAL A 193 1.31 2.75 -6.02
CA VAL A 193 1.20 1.56 -6.89
C VAL A 193 1.26 0.27 -6.07
N GLY A 194 2.25 0.12 -5.18
CA GLY A 194 2.38 -1.07 -4.33
C GLY A 194 1.16 -1.27 -3.43
N ALA A 195 0.66 -0.20 -2.81
CA ALA A 195 -0.56 -0.25 -2.01
C ALA A 195 -1.79 -0.62 -2.84
N PHE A 196 -1.86 -0.17 -4.10
CA PHE A 196 -2.95 -0.51 -5.01
C PHE A 196 -2.96 -1.99 -5.37
N TYR A 197 -1.81 -2.57 -5.74
CA TYR A 197 -1.68 -4.02 -6.00
C TYR A 197 -2.09 -4.86 -4.80
N ARG A 198 -1.62 -4.49 -3.61
CA ARG A 198 -1.98 -5.18 -2.37
C ARG A 198 -3.49 -5.16 -2.13
N ARG A 199 -4.15 -4.00 -2.31
CA ARG A 199 -5.62 -3.88 -2.17
C ARG A 199 -6.41 -4.71 -3.18
N ARG A 200 -5.88 -4.94 -4.38
CA ARG A 200 -6.49 -5.84 -5.37
C ARG A 200 -6.25 -7.33 -5.08
N GLY A 201 -5.48 -7.66 -4.03
CA GLY A 201 -5.13 -9.03 -3.68
C GLY A 201 -3.95 -9.60 -4.48
N ASN A 202 -3.31 -8.79 -5.33
CA ASN A 202 -2.11 -9.20 -6.06
C ASN A 202 -0.86 -8.85 -5.23
N VAL A 203 -0.61 -9.66 -4.21
CA VAL A 203 0.41 -9.38 -3.19
C VAL A 203 1.83 -9.55 -3.75
N HIS A 204 2.06 -10.52 -4.65
CA HIS A 204 3.36 -10.70 -5.31
C HIS A 204 3.77 -9.49 -6.15
N ALA A 205 2.83 -8.92 -6.92
CA ALA A 205 3.09 -7.70 -7.68
C ALA A 205 3.43 -6.51 -6.76
N ALA A 206 2.72 -6.40 -5.63
CA ALA A 206 3.00 -5.36 -4.64
C ALA A 206 4.42 -5.49 -4.06
N ILE A 207 4.87 -6.70 -3.72
CA ILE A 207 6.23 -6.95 -3.22
C ILE A 207 7.25 -6.53 -4.29
N ALA A 208 7.11 -7.00 -5.53
CA ALA A 208 8.05 -6.69 -6.61
C ALA A 208 8.20 -5.18 -6.87
N VAL A 209 7.10 -4.44 -6.84
CA VAL A 209 7.12 -2.97 -6.98
C VAL A 209 7.88 -2.31 -5.84
N ILE A 210 7.62 -2.72 -4.60
CA ILE A 210 8.23 -2.09 -3.42
C ILE A 210 9.70 -2.48 -3.26
N GLU A 211 10.08 -3.72 -3.58
CA GLU A 211 11.49 -4.14 -3.63
C GLU A 211 12.26 -3.37 -4.71
N SER A 212 11.67 -3.20 -5.90
CA SER A 212 12.27 -2.38 -6.97
C SER A 212 12.42 -0.91 -6.55
N MET A 213 11.45 -0.37 -5.80
CA MET A 213 11.57 0.98 -5.23
C MET A 213 12.74 1.07 -4.26
N LEU A 214 12.87 0.12 -3.32
CA LEU A 214 13.97 0.11 -2.35
C LEU A 214 15.32 0.10 -3.07
N GLU A 215 15.48 -0.76 -4.08
CA GLU A 215 16.69 -0.82 -4.90
C GLU A 215 17.03 0.55 -5.51
N VAL A 216 16.08 1.18 -6.20
CA VAL A 216 16.28 2.48 -6.86
C VAL A 216 16.56 3.60 -5.85
N MET A 217 15.88 3.61 -4.70
CA MET A 217 16.02 4.67 -3.69
C MET A 217 17.34 4.56 -2.94
N THR A 218 17.79 3.33 -2.62
CA THR A 218 19.11 3.08 -2.05
C THR A 218 20.22 3.47 -3.04
N GLN A 219 20.07 3.16 -4.33
CA GLN A 219 21.00 3.61 -5.38
C GLN A 219 21.09 5.14 -5.48
N ARG A 220 20.01 5.86 -5.14
CA ARG A 220 19.96 7.34 -5.09
C ARG A 220 20.45 7.92 -3.76
N GLY A 221 20.89 7.09 -2.81
CA GLY A 221 21.38 7.55 -1.51
C GLY A 221 20.29 7.94 -0.50
N ILE A 222 19.04 7.49 -0.70
CA ILE A 222 17.98 7.67 0.30
C ILE A 222 18.27 6.78 1.50
N SER A 223 18.26 7.38 2.69
CA SER A 223 18.55 6.65 3.93
C SER A 223 17.47 5.61 4.27
N ASP A 224 17.88 4.50 4.90
CA ASP A 224 16.94 3.45 5.33
C ASP A 224 15.84 3.96 6.28
N ASN A 225 16.12 5.00 7.06
CA ASN A 225 15.15 5.63 7.96
C ASN A 225 13.97 6.23 7.20
N GLU A 226 14.20 6.74 5.99
CA GLU A 226 13.17 7.28 5.11
C GLU A 226 12.41 6.18 4.34
N LEU A 227 12.96 4.96 4.31
CA LEU A 227 12.35 3.80 3.67
C LEU A 227 11.48 2.98 4.64
N LYS A 228 11.33 3.40 5.90
CA LYS A 228 10.46 2.75 6.90
C LYS A 228 9.02 2.49 6.42
N PRO A 229 8.32 3.42 5.74
CA PRO A 229 6.98 3.14 5.20
C PRO A 229 6.96 1.99 4.19
N ALA A 230 8.04 1.81 3.41
CA ALA A 230 8.19 0.73 2.45
C ALA A 230 8.36 -0.62 3.14
N TYR A 231 9.24 -0.68 4.14
CA TYR A 231 9.44 -1.87 4.97
C TYR A 231 8.15 -2.28 5.71
N LEU A 232 7.38 -1.33 6.23
CA LEU A 232 6.06 -1.60 6.81
C LEU A 232 5.10 -2.21 5.78
N LEU A 233 5.06 -1.67 4.57
CA LEU A 233 4.20 -2.20 3.51
C LEU A 233 4.61 -3.63 3.12
N LEU A 234 5.92 -3.90 2.94
CA LEU A 234 6.44 -5.26 2.68
C LEU A 234 6.10 -6.23 3.80
N SER A 235 6.25 -5.83 5.07
CA SER A 235 5.87 -6.69 6.20
C SER A 235 4.39 -7.11 6.14
N GLY A 236 3.52 -6.18 5.72
CA GLY A 236 2.09 -6.45 5.52
C GLY A 236 1.84 -7.40 4.35
N CYS A 237 2.54 -7.22 3.22
CA CYS A 237 2.46 -8.12 2.08
C CYS A 237 2.91 -9.55 2.43
N GLU A 238 4.05 -9.72 3.10
CA GLU A 238 4.56 -11.03 3.51
C GLU A 238 3.60 -11.73 4.50
N THR A 239 3.01 -10.97 5.43
CA THR A 239 1.97 -11.49 6.33
C THR A 239 0.74 -11.95 5.56
N ASP A 240 0.34 -11.24 4.50
CA ASP A 240 -0.79 -11.62 3.66
C ASP A 240 -0.47 -12.89 2.85
N LEU A 241 0.76 -13.04 2.33
CA LEU A 241 1.21 -14.28 1.68
C LEU A 241 1.24 -15.47 2.64
N SER A 242 1.79 -15.31 3.84
CA SER A 242 1.79 -16.36 4.86
C SER A 242 0.40 -16.91 5.14
N LYS A 243 -0.62 -16.04 5.20
CA LYS A 243 -2.02 -16.46 5.38
C LYS A 243 -2.59 -17.22 4.18
N LEU A 244 -2.19 -16.82 2.97
CA LEU A 244 -2.64 -17.47 1.74
C LEU A 244 -2.02 -18.86 1.60
N THR A 245 -0.72 -19.01 1.91
CA THR A 245 0.03 -20.27 1.76
C THR A 245 -0.18 -21.25 2.91
N ARG A 246 -0.64 -20.80 4.09
CA ARG A 246 -0.87 -21.66 5.27
C ARG A 246 -1.79 -22.85 5.01
N ARG A 247 -2.64 -22.79 3.97
CA ARG A 247 -3.52 -23.90 3.60
C ARG A 247 -2.84 -24.97 2.77
N ASP A 248 -1.83 -24.58 2.00
CA ASP A 248 -1.22 -25.44 0.98
C ASP A 248 0.12 -25.99 1.49
N GLU A 249 0.96 -25.14 2.10
CA GLU A 249 2.30 -25.51 2.54
C GLU A 249 2.78 -24.68 3.75
N GLU A 250 2.82 -25.32 4.93
CA GLU A 250 3.16 -24.66 6.20
C GLU A 250 4.60 -24.11 6.23
N SER A 251 5.55 -24.81 5.58
CA SER A 251 6.96 -24.37 5.53
C SER A 251 7.12 -23.03 4.79
N ILE A 252 6.42 -22.84 3.68
CA ILE A 252 6.42 -21.58 2.92
C ILE A 252 5.74 -20.47 3.74
N ALA A 253 4.64 -20.79 4.43
CA ALA A 253 3.96 -19.84 5.31
C ALA A 253 4.86 -19.32 6.43
N ASP A 254 5.66 -20.20 7.05
CA ASP A 254 6.65 -19.84 8.07
C ASP A 254 7.77 -18.97 7.47
N GLN A 255 8.21 -19.27 6.26
CA GLN A 255 9.23 -18.46 5.58
C GLN A 255 8.74 -17.01 5.37
N HIS A 256 7.52 -16.83 4.87
CA HIS A 256 6.90 -15.51 4.74
C HIS A 256 6.74 -14.81 6.09
N GLN A 257 6.38 -15.54 7.14
CA GLN A 257 6.26 -14.97 8.49
C GLN A 257 7.61 -14.46 9.02
N ARG A 258 8.71 -15.21 8.80
CA ARG A 258 10.08 -14.77 9.16
C ARG A 258 10.50 -13.52 8.37
N LYS A 259 10.20 -13.47 7.07
CA LYS A 259 10.44 -12.27 6.25
C LYS A 259 9.68 -11.06 6.78
N ALA A 260 8.39 -11.22 7.10
CA ALA A 260 7.58 -10.16 7.70
C ALA A 260 8.20 -9.61 8.98
N GLN A 261 8.68 -10.49 9.87
CA GLN A 261 9.39 -10.09 11.10
C GLN A 261 10.69 -9.34 10.80
N SER A 262 11.48 -9.80 9.83
CA SER A 262 12.72 -9.11 9.44
C SER A 262 12.46 -7.69 8.94
N TRP A 263 11.37 -7.47 8.18
CA TRP A 263 10.97 -6.14 7.72
C TRP A 263 10.54 -5.24 8.88
N LEU A 264 9.82 -5.77 9.87
CA LEU A 264 9.44 -5.03 11.07
C LEU A 264 10.67 -4.65 11.91
N GLN A 265 11.65 -5.54 12.04
CA GLN A 265 12.92 -5.23 12.71
C GLN A 265 13.65 -4.09 11.99
N LYS A 266 13.61 -3.99 10.65
CA LYS A 266 14.19 -2.83 9.95
C LYS A 266 13.52 -1.50 10.31
N VAL A 267 12.22 -1.51 10.60
CA VAL A 267 11.45 -0.29 10.92
C VAL A 267 11.68 0.17 12.35
N TYR A 268 11.55 -0.78 13.29
CA TYR A 268 11.58 -0.50 14.73
C TYR A 268 12.98 -0.64 15.33
N GLY A 269 13.97 -1.04 14.51
CA GLY A 269 15.27 -1.51 14.96
C GLY A 269 15.22 -3.00 15.26
N ALA A 270 16.36 -3.68 15.11
CA ALA A 270 16.53 -4.95 15.80
C ALA A 270 16.15 -4.68 17.25
N MET A 271 15.21 -5.44 17.82
CA MET A 271 15.09 -5.49 19.26
C MET A 271 16.45 -5.95 19.71
N LYS A 272 17.29 -4.98 20.10
CA LYS A 272 18.64 -5.21 20.56
C LYS A 272 18.44 -6.22 21.66
N ASP A 273 18.76 -7.48 21.36
CA ASP A 273 18.48 -8.62 22.24
C ASP A 273 18.86 -8.12 23.60
N ALA A 274 17.84 -7.91 24.45
CA ALA A 274 18.00 -7.21 25.71
C ALA A 274 19.22 -7.87 26.34
N PRO A 275 20.33 -7.13 26.53
CA PRO A 275 21.66 -7.70 26.64
C PRO A 275 21.50 -8.85 27.60
N ALA A 276 21.64 -10.07 27.07
CA ALA A 276 21.36 -11.27 27.84
C ALA A 276 22.10 -11.01 29.13
N HIS A 277 21.35 -10.81 30.22
CA HIS A 277 21.95 -10.64 31.53
C HIS A 277 22.66 -11.96 31.70
N GLN A 278 23.94 -11.97 31.34
CA GLN A 278 24.90 -12.88 31.88
C GLN A 278 24.71 -12.62 33.36
N SER A 279 23.95 -13.50 33.98
CA SER A 279 24.04 -13.78 35.40
C SER A 279 25.49 -14.21 35.61
N ASP A 280 26.39 -13.23 35.59
CA ASP A 280 27.59 -13.27 36.40
C ASP A 280 27.05 -13.22 37.83
N ASP A 281 26.66 -14.41 38.31
CA ASP A 281 26.77 -14.79 39.70
C ASP A 281 28.27 -14.67 40.05
N ASN A 282 28.72 -13.43 40.25
CA ASN A 282 29.97 -13.15 40.92
C ASN A 282 29.62 -12.31 42.13
N ASP A 283 29.35 -13.06 43.20
CA ASP A 283 29.33 -12.64 44.58
C ASP A 283 30.38 -11.55 44.85
N HIS A 284 29.93 -10.31 45.08
CA HIS A 284 30.71 -9.41 45.93
C HIS A 284 29.81 -8.60 46.87
N PRO A 285 29.92 -8.82 48.20
CA PRO A 285 29.18 -8.05 49.18
C PRO A 285 29.92 -6.75 49.51
N SER A 286 29.11 -5.76 49.93
CA SER A 286 29.50 -4.71 50.89
C SER A 286 30.20 -3.46 50.34
N SER A 287 29.45 -2.35 50.26
CA SER A 287 29.78 -1.15 51.05
C SER A 287 28.66 -0.09 50.94
N LEU A 288 28.31 0.46 52.09
CA LEU A 288 27.19 1.35 52.43
C LEU A 288 27.44 2.84 52.04
N PRO A 289 26.44 3.74 52.23
CA PRO A 289 26.23 4.98 51.47
C PRO A 289 26.65 6.25 52.24
N PRO A 290 26.63 7.44 51.58
CA PRO A 290 26.29 8.68 52.24
C PRO A 290 25.04 9.30 51.59
N LYS A 291 23.90 9.41 52.29
CA LYS A 291 23.51 10.43 53.28
C LYS A 291 23.53 11.89 52.75
N ILE A 292 22.31 12.41 52.64
CA ILE A 292 21.85 13.77 52.96
C ILE A 292 22.19 14.87 51.94
N GLY A 293 21.13 15.29 51.25
CA GLY A 293 21.00 16.58 50.60
C GLY A 293 19.53 16.99 50.59
N GLU A 294 19.00 17.36 51.76
CA GLU A 294 17.75 18.09 51.91
C GLU A 294 17.87 19.47 51.27
N THR A 295 17.32 19.68 50.08
CA THR A 295 16.88 21.00 49.58
C THR A 295 16.19 20.73 48.24
N THR A 296 14.87 20.78 48.12
CA THR A 296 14.11 22.03 47.99
C THR A 296 12.62 21.70 48.01
N ARG A 297 11.94 22.06 49.09
CA ARG A 297 10.48 22.12 49.15
C ARG A 297 10.05 23.52 48.69
N SER A 298 9.78 23.70 47.40
CA SER A 298 8.90 24.78 46.90
C SER A 298 8.69 24.60 45.39
N SER A 299 7.45 24.81 44.91
CA SER A 299 7.06 24.89 43.49
C SER A 299 6.35 23.69 42.83
N THR A 300 5.61 22.85 43.57
CA THR A 300 4.68 21.88 42.93
C THR A 300 3.29 22.47 42.62
N ALA A 301 2.94 23.63 43.19
CA ALA A 301 1.60 24.21 43.04
C ALA A 301 1.33 24.79 41.63
N SER A 302 2.35 25.28 40.92
CA SER A 302 2.18 25.78 39.54
C SER A 302 1.99 24.64 38.54
N SER A 303 2.64 23.50 38.77
CA SER A 303 2.56 22.34 37.87
C SER A 303 1.17 21.71 37.85
N ASP A 304 0.42 21.74 38.95
CA ASP A 304 -0.94 21.15 39.01
C ASP A 304 -1.95 21.98 38.20
N GLU A 305 -1.84 23.31 38.21
CA GLU A 305 -2.72 24.19 37.43
C GLU A 305 -2.45 24.13 35.92
N ASP A 306 -1.20 23.90 35.52
CA ASP A 306 -0.86 23.71 34.11
C ASP A 306 -1.39 22.36 33.59
N LEU A 307 -1.28 21.29 34.38
CA LEU A 307 -1.87 19.98 34.05
C LEU A 307 -3.40 20.03 33.98
N ARG A 308 -4.06 20.79 34.86
CA ARG A 308 -5.53 20.98 34.80
C ARG A 308 -5.95 21.70 33.52
N ARG A 309 -5.22 22.75 33.13
CA ARG A 309 -5.47 23.47 31.87
C ARG A 309 -5.26 22.57 30.66
N GLU A 310 -4.22 21.75 30.67
CA GLU A 310 -3.97 20.77 29.60
C GLU A 310 -5.08 19.70 29.52
N LEU A 311 -5.47 19.12 30.66
CA LEU A 311 -6.58 18.16 30.71
C LEU A 311 -7.89 18.76 30.22
N GLN A 312 -8.17 20.01 30.55
CA GLN A 312 -9.35 20.71 30.05
C GLN A 312 -9.26 20.92 28.54
N SER A 313 -8.11 21.38 28.02
CA SER A 313 -7.88 21.53 26.58
C SER A 313 -8.06 20.21 25.81
N LEU A 314 -7.59 19.11 26.37
CA LEU A 314 -7.76 17.78 25.78
C LEU A 314 -9.23 17.33 25.78
N ARG A 315 -9.97 17.58 26.87
CA ARG A 315 -11.42 17.29 26.94
C ARG A 315 -12.21 18.09 25.92
N ASP A 316 -11.91 19.37 25.78
CA ASP A 316 -12.57 20.25 24.81
C ASP A 316 -12.29 19.79 23.37
N ARG A 317 -11.05 19.39 23.08
CA ARG A 317 -10.65 18.82 21.78
C ARG A 317 -11.35 17.50 21.49
N LEU A 318 -11.48 16.61 22.48
CA LEU A 318 -12.21 15.35 22.33
C LEU A 318 -13.70 15.59 22.07
N ASN A 319 -14.33 16.48 22.84
CA ASN A 319 -15.74 16.85 22.66
C ASN A 319 -15.98 17.45 21.28
N HIS A 320 -15.07 18.30 20.80
CA HIS A 320 -15.11 18.85 19.44
C HIS A 320 -15.05 17.75 18.37
N GLN A 321 -14.15 16.77 18.51
CA GLN A 321 -14.06 15.63 17.59
C GLN A 321 -15.34 14.76 17.60
N VAL A 322 -15.94 14.52 18.77
CA VAL A 322 -17.22 13.78 18.89
C VAL A 322 -18.36 14.54 18.19
N GLY A 323 -18.38 15.88 18.30
CA GLY A 323 -19.30 16.75 17.57
C GLY A 323 -19.16 16.59 16.05
N LEU A 324 -17.96 16.73 15.53
CA LEU A 324 -17.66 16.58 14.09
C LEU A 324 -18.05 15.19 13.57
N LEU A 325 -17.81 14.11 14.33
CA LEU A 325 -18.22 12.76 13.95
C LEU A 325 -19.75 12.61 13.86
N THR A 326 -20.48 13.25 14.76
CA THR A 326 -21.94 13.22 14.76
C THR A 326 -22.50 13.98 13.55
N GLU A 327 -21.88 15.11 13.21
CA GLU A 327 -22.23 15.90 12.03
C GLU A 327 -21.97 15.14 10.73
N VAL A 328 -20.77 14.58 10.55
CA VAL A 328 -20.41 13.76 9.37
C VAL A 328 -21.37 12.57 9.21
N ARG A 329 -21.73 11.89 10.30
CA ARG A 329 -22.72 10.80 10.29
C ARG A 329 -24.12 11.28 9.88
N SER A 330 -24.48 12.52 10.22
CA SER A 330 -25.76 13.10 9.80
C SER A 330 -25.74 13.51 8.32
N ALA A 331 -24.66 14.13 7.85
CA ALA A 331 -24.47 14.54 6.46
C ALA A 331 -24.43 13.32 5.53
N LYS A 332 -23.72 12.26 5.92
CA LYS A 332 -23.73 10.97 5.22
C LYS A 332 -25.15 10.42 5.06
N ARG A 333 -25.93 10.37 6.14
CA ARG A 333 -27.32 9.88 6.10
C ARG A 333 -28.19 10.72 5.16
N LYS A 334 -28.03 12.04 5.15
CA LYS A 334 -28.74 12.94 4.22
C LYS A 334 -28.36 12.66 2.76
N LEU A 335 -27.08 12.46 2.47
CA LEU A 335 -26.60 12.16 1.12
C LEU A 335 -27.12 10.81 0.63
N GLU A 336 -27.07 9.77 1.48
CA GLU A 336 -27.65 8.46 1.17
C GLU A 336 -29.16 8.54 0.92
N GLN A 337 -29.89 9.35 1.69
CA GLN A 337 -31.31 9.58 1.48
C GLN A 337 -31.59 10.26 0.13
N SER A 338 -30.83 11.31 -0.20
CA SER A 338 -30.94 12.02 -1.49
C SER A 338 -30.65 11.09 -2.67
N TYR A 339 -29.58 10.29 -2.59
CA TYR A 339 -29.24 9.29 -3.60
C TYR A 339 -30.36 8.25 -3.79
N ASN A 340 -30.96 7.77 -2.70
CA ASN A 340 -32.07 6.83 -2.78
C ASN A 340 -33.33 7.46 -3.40
N GLN A 341 -33.61 8.73 -3.11
CA GLN A 341 -34.70 9.49 -3.74
C GLN A 341 -34.48 9.64 -5.24
N GLU A 342 -33.28 10.03 -5.67
CA GLU A 342 -32.90 10.12 -7.08
C GLU A 342 -33.07 8.78 -7.81
N ARG A 343 -32.62 7.69 -7.20
CA ARG A 343 -32.75 6.36 -7.81
C ARG A 343 -34.21 5.94 -7.94
N ALA A 344 -35.06 6.29 -6.97
CA ALA A 344 -36.49 6.04 -7.03
C ALA A 344 -37.19 6.85 -8.12
N THR A 345 -36.84 8.14 -8.28
CA THR A 345 -37.39 8.99 -9.35
C THR A 345 -36.94 8.51 -10.72
N ARG A 346 -35.67 8.13 -10.89
CA ARG A 346 -35.15 7.56 -12.14
C ARG A 346 -35.91 6.30 -12.56
N ARG A 347 -36.10 5.35 -11.64
CA ARG A 347 -36.90 4.13 -11.91
C ARG A 347 -38.36 4.42 -12.25
N LYS A 348 -38.93 5.53 -11.76
CA LYS A 348 -40.29 5.94 -12.11
C LYS A 348 -40.33 6.44 -13.56
N LEU A 349 -39.43 7.34 -13.92
CA LEU A 349 -39.31 7.87 -15.29
C LEU A 349 -38.99 6.77 -16.31
N GLU A 350 -38.13 5.81 -15.97
CA GLU A 350 -37.84 4.65 -16.84
C GLU A 350 -39.10 3.82 -17.13
N ARG A 351 -39.97 3.60 -16.14
CA ARG A 351 -41.25 2.91 -16.33
C ARG A 351 -42.23 3.70 -17.19
N GLU A 352 -42.28 5.02 -17.01
CA GLU A 352 -43.10 5.91 -17.85
C GLU A 352 -42.63 5.87 -19.32
N ILE A 353 -41.31 5.94 -19.55
CA ILE A 353 -40.72 5.81 -20.89
C ILE A 353 -41.06 4.45 -21.50
N GLN A 354 -40.96 3.35 -20.73
CA GLN A 354 -41.32 2.01 -21.21
C GLN A 354 -42.81 1.87 -21.54
N SER A 355 -43.69 2.45 -20.71
CA SER A 355 -45.14 2.48 -20.94
C SER A 355 -45.49 3.23 -22.22
N LEU A 356 -44.91 4.42 -22.42
CA LEU A 356 -45.08 5.19 -23.66
C LEU A 356 -44.57 4.42 -24.88
N LYS A 357 -43.38 3.81 -24.77
CA LYS A 357 -42.80 3.00 -25.85
C LYS A 357 -43.69 1.81 -26.24
N ALA A 358 -44.32 1.16 -25.26
CA ALA A 358 -45.26 0.05 -25.51
C ALA A 358 -46.54 0.51 -26.21
N GLY A 359 -47.12 1.64 -25.79
CA GLY A 359 -48.31 2.22 -26.44
C GLY A 359 -48.06 2.59 -27.91
N TRP A 360 -46.93 3.24 -28.20
CA TRP A 360 -46.57 3.64 -29.56
C TRP A 360 -46.27 2.45 -30.48
N GLY A 361 -45.73 1.36 -29.94
CA GLY A 361 -45.49 0.13 -30.69
C GLY A 361 -46.78 -0.60 -31.09
N GLY A 362 -47.87 -0.43 -30.32
CA GLY A 362 -49.17 -1.02 -30.59
C GLY A 362 -49.95 -0.30 -31.70
N GLU A 363 -49.87 1.03 -31.73
CA GLU A 363 -50.60 1.86 -32.71
C GLU A 363 -50.09 1.63 -34.14
N ARG A 364 -48.78 1.37 -34.31
CA ARG A 364 -48.17 1.13 -35.63
C ARG A 364 -48.51 -0.25 -36.24
N ARG A 365 -49.25 -1.10 -35.52
CA ARG A 365 -49.68 -2.43 -35.98
C ARG A 365 -51.16 -2.51 -36.34
N ARG A 366 -51.92 -1.42 -36.17
CA ARG A 366 -53.25 -1.26 -36.75
C ARG A 366 -53.15 -0.45 -38.03
#